data_AF-A0A5K1DH84-F1
#
_entry.id   AF-A0A5K1DH84-F1
#
_cell.length_a   1.000
_cell.length_b   1.000
_cell.length_c   1.000
_cell.angle_alpha   90.00
_cell.angle_beta   90.00
_cell.angle_gamma   90.00
#
_symmetry.space_group_name_H-M   'P 1'
#
loop_
_entity.id
_entity.type
_entity.pdbx_description
1 polymer ?
#
loop_
_entity_poly.entity_id
_entity_poly.type
_entity_poly.pdbx_seq_one_letter_code
_entity_poly.pdbx_strand_id
1 'polypeptide(L)'
;IYISTSLVVVQSYWVIIDTGSNLKWALCVLNYNFTYQMKSTLKPLQSSTYHNLRCTTSFWSTCDDNQLRSVKSSYGDGSVVEGTLALERFWFEVGTDGTIKLPTIAFGCVHKENCVDFENLVHPSLVGIRPGSLSLVSHNGFFINHKFAYSFPLHNKKNN
;
A
#
# COMPACT_ATOMS: atom_id res chain seq x y z
N ILE A 1 1.70 9.28 -1.92
CA ILE A 1 0.89 8.52 -2.90
C ILE A 1 -0.53 9.02 -2.81
N TYR A 2 -1.21 9.24 -3.92
CA TYR A 2 -2.59 9.70 -3.95
C TYR A 2 -3.52 8.55 -4.35
N ILE A 3 -4.71 8.48 -3.74
CA ILE A 3 -5.75 7.50 -4.08
C ILE A 3 -7.00 8.24 -4.54
N SER A 4 -7.58 7.83 -5.67
CA SER A 4 -8.84 8.39 -6.16
C SER A 4 -10.01 7.77 -5.39
N THR A 5 -10.89 8.61 -4.86
CA THR A 5 -12.15 8.15 -4.27
C THR A 5 -13.32 8.46 -5.23
N SER A 6 -14.50 7.89 -4.97
CA SER A 6 -15.74 8.02 -5.76
C SER A 6 -16.33 9.44 -5.74
N LEU A 7 -15.80 10.30 -4.87
CA LEU A 7 -15.99 11.74 -4.90
C LEU A 7 -14.69 12.34 -5.44
N VAL A 8 -14.75 13.45 -6.17
CA VAL A 8 -13.65 14.19 -6.84
C VAL A 8 -12.46 14.56 -5.91
N VAL A 9 -12.48 14.13 -4.65
CA VAL A 9 -11.45 14.26 -3.64
C VAL A 9 -10.42 13.14 -3.79
N VAL A 10 -9.21 13.54 -4.15
CA VAL A 10 -8.03 12.69 -4.10
C VAL A 10 -7.49 12.73 -2.67
N GLN A 11 -7.28 11.57 -2.04
CA GLN A 11 -6.73 11.49 -0.68
C GLN A 11 -5.23 11.23 -0.72
N SER A 12 -4.47 12.00 0.07
CA SER A 12 -3.02 11.85 0.21
C SER A 12 -2.67 10.77 1.24
N TYR A 13 -1.72 9.92 0.87
CA TYR A 13 -1.17 8.84 1.70
C TYR A 13 0.33 8.99 1.82
N TRP A 14 0.78 8.99 3.07
CA TRP A 14 2.17 8.79 3.43
C TRP A 14 2.44 7.31 3.51
N VAL A 15 3.51 6.86 2.85
CA VAL A 15 3.91 5.46 2.80
C VAL A 15 5.35 5.33 3.23
N ILE A 16 5.67 4.22 3.88
CA ILE A 16 7.05 3.81 4.12
C ILE A 16 7.57 3.16 2.84
N ILE A 17 8.76 3.57 2.36
CA ILE A 17 9.45 2.86 1.28
C ILE A 17 10.34 1.81 1.92
N ASP A 18 10.08 0.54 1.61
CA ASP A 18 10.79 -0.59 2.21
C ASP A 18 11.55 -1.38 1.16
N THR A 19 12.89 -1.37 1.27
CA THR A 19 13.78 -2.13 0.38
C THR A 19 13.89 -3.60 0.77
N GLY A 20 13.48 -3.97 1.98
CA GLY A 20 13.55 -5.32 2.52
C GLY A 20 12.37 -6.23 2.14
N SER A 21 11.25 -5.64 1.71
CA SER A 21 10.04 -6.39 1.33
C SER A 21 9.61 -6.14 -0.12
N ASN A 22 8.75 -7.01 -0.62
CA ASN A 22 8.20 -6.98 -1.98
C ASN A 22 6.68 -6.78 -1.99
N LEU A 23 6.05 -6.43 -0.86
CA LEU A 23 4.61 -6.21 -0.78
C LEU A 23 4.31 -4.71 -0.70
N LYS A 24 3.35 -4.26 -1.51
CA LYS A 24 2.73 -2.93 -1.36
C LYS A 24 1.44 -3.14 -0.58
N TRP A 25 1.26 -2.44 0.53
CA TRP A 25 0.04 -2.56 1.32
C TRP A 25 -0.34 -1.27 2.03
N ALA A 26 -1.62 -1.15 2.34
CA ALA A 26 -2.18 -0.08 3.17
C ALA A 26 -3.24 -0.68 4.09
N LEU A 27 -3.38 -0.11 5.28
CA LEU A 27 -4.45 -0.49 6.19
C LEU A 27 -5.81 -0.04 5.62
N CYS A 28 -6.72 -0.99 5.52
CA CYS A 28 -8.07 -0.82 5.03
C CYS A 28 -9.08 -0.87 6.17
N VAL A 29 -9.98 0.11 6.20
CA VAL A 29 -11.05 0.17 7.20
C VAL A 29 -12.42 0.18 6.53
N LEU A 30 -13.32 -0.70 6.99
CA LEU A 30 -14.66 -0.84 6.43
C LEU A 30 -15.63 0.24 6.91
N ASN A 31 -15.51 0.71 8.16
CA ASN A 31 -16.25 1.86 8.70
C ASN A 31 -15.54 2.47 9.93
N TYR A 32 -15.86 3.73 10.23
CA TYR A 32 -15.26 4.57 11.28
C TYR A 32 -15.35 3.90 12.66
N ASN A 33 -14.28 3.24 13.10
CA ASN A 33 -13.98 2.96 14.52
C ASN A 33 -12.51 2.51 14.68
N PHE A 34 -11.62 3.12 13.91
CA PHE A 34 -10.19 3.06 14.21
C PHE A 34 -9.78 4.38 14.84
N THR A 35 -9.01 4.26 15.92
CA THR A 35 -8.58 5.33 16.82
C THR A 35 -8.09 6.56 16.06
N TYR A 36 -8.43 7.75 16.58
CA TYR A 36 -8.19 9.08 16.00
C TYR A 36 -6.74 9.40 15.58
N GLN A 37 -5.79 8.49 15.76
CA GLN A 37 -4.36 8.69 15.51
C GLN A 37 -3.90 8.28 14.10
N MET A 38 -4.60 7.37 13.42
CA MET A 38 -4.22 6.90 12.08
C MET A 38 -4.74 7.83 10.98
N LYS A 39 -3.86 8.64 10.36
CA LYS A 39 -4.25 9.67 9.39
C LYS A 39 -4.42 9.17 7.95
N SER A 40 -3.82 8.04 7.58
CA SER A 40 -3.72 7.57 6.19
C SER A 40 -4.26 6.16 5.97
N THR A 41 -5.50 5.91 6.40
CA THR A 41 -6.21 4.64 6.14
C THR A 41 -6.99 4.67 4.83
N LEU A 42 -6.98 3.55 4.10
CA LEU A 42 -7.74 3.38 2.87
C LEU A 42 -9.16 2.96 3.22
N LYS A 43 -10.15 3.61 2.60
CA LYS A 43 -11.57 3.26 2.76
C LYS A 43 -12.10 2.66 1.46
N PRO A 44 -12.10 1.33 1.30
CA PRO A 44 -12.50 0.67 0.07
C PRO A 44 -13.85 1.14 -0.48
N LEU A 45 -14.84 1.29 0.40
CA LEU A 45 -16.21 1.72 0.03
C LEU A 45 -16.28 3.14 -0.50
N GLN A 46 -15.26 3.96 -0.22
CA GLN A 46 -15.18 5.31 -0.73
C GLN A 46 -14.48 5.38 -2.08
N SER A 47 -13.87 4.31 -2.61
CA SER A 47 -13.21 4.33 -3.92
C SER A 47 -14.02 3.62 -4.99
N SER A 48 -14.27 4.30 -6.10
CA SER A 48 -14.94 3.70 -7.28
C SER A 48 -14.00 2.84 -8.13
N THR A 49 -12.69 2.97 -7.93
CA THR A 49 -11.65 2.20 -8.64
C THR A 49 -11.12 1.03 -7.83
N TYR A 50 -11.55 0.91 -6.57
CA TYR A 50 -11.23 -0.20 -5.71
C TYR A 50 -11.99 -1.46 -6.10
N HIS A 51 -11.27 -2.57 -6.26
CA HIS A 51 -11.89 -3.88 -6.47
C HIS A 51 -11.10 -4.99 -5.75
N ASN A 52 -11.80 -5.83 -4.98
CA ASN A 52 -11.17 -7.01 -4.38
C ASN A 52 -10.72 -8.00 -5.46
N LEU A 53 -9.53 -8.58 -5.30
CA LEU A 53 -9.08 -9.67 -6.17
C LEU A 53 -9.64 -10.99 -5.66
N ARG A 54 -10.64 -11.50 -6.39
CA ARG A 54 -11.21 -12.83 -6.14
C ARG A 54 -10.34 -13.94 -6.71
N CYS A 55 -10.44 -15.10 -6.11
CA CYS A 55 -9.86 -16.32 -6.63
C CYS A 55 -10.68 -16.81 -7.83
N THR A 56 -10.04 -16.93 -9.01
CA THR A 56 -10.70 -17.36 -10.25
C THR A 56 -10.55 -18.87 -10.47
N THR A 57 -9.47 -19.47 -9.98
CA THR A 57 -9.22 -20.91 -9.92
C THR A 57 -8.35 -21.19 -8.69
N SER A 58 -8.59 -22.31 -8.01
CA SER A 58 -7.97 -22.68 -6.72
C SER A 58 -6.47 -23.00 -6.80
N PHE A 59 -5.82 -22.78 -7.94
CA PHE A 59 -4.57 -23.49 -8.18
C PHE A 59 -3.39 -22.96 -7.37
N TRP A 60 -3.14 -21.64 -7.25
CA TRP A 60 -1.92 -21.16 -6.56
C TRP A 60 -2.09 -19.87 -5.73
N SER A 61 -3.20 -19.72 -5.01
CA SER A 61 -3.30 -18.63 -4.02
C SER A 61 -4.03 -19.09 -2.78
N THR A 62 -3.46 -18.79 -1.62
CA THR A 62 -4.19 -18.77 -0.34
C THR A 62 -5.37 -17.82 -0.50
N CYS A 63 -6.58 -18.37 -0.48
CA CYS A 63 -7.82 -17.62 -0.49
C CYS A 63 -8.39 -17.63 0.92
N ASP A 64 -9.08 -16.56 1.31
CA ASP A 64 -9.87 -16.55 2.53
C ASP A 64 -11.23 -17.24 2.32
N ASP A 65 -12.01 -17.34 3.40
CA ASP A 65 -13.34 -17.95 3.39
C ASP A 65 -14.33 -17.23 2.45
N ASN A 66 -14.03 -15.98 2.07
CA ASN A 66 -14.81 -15.17 1.14
C ASN A 66 -14.29 -15.28 -0.31
N GLN A 67 -13.39 -16.23 -0.59
CA GLN A 67 -12.74 -16.43 -1.89
C GLN A 67 -11.93 -15.21 -2.38
N LEU A 68 -11.46 -14.37 -1.46
CA LEU A 68 -10.54 -13.28 -1.75
C LEU A 68 -9.11 -13.79 -1.61
N ARG A 69 -8.21 -13.32 -2.46
CA ARG A 69 -6.79 -13.67 -2.36
C ARG A 69 -6.21 -13.10 -1.07
N SER A 70 -5.79 -13.95 -0.13
CA SER A 70 -5.18 -13.52 1.11
C SER A 70 -3.74 -13.05 0.88
N VAL A 71 -3.31 -12.09 1.69
CA VAL A 71 -1.91 -11.67 1.77
C VAL A 71 -1.46 -11.70 3.23
N LYS A 72 -0.25 -12.19 3.44
CA LYS A 72 0.43 -12.18 4.73
C LYS A 72 1.88 -11.79 4.53
N SER A 73 2.42 -10.95 5.40
CA SER A 73 3.85 -10.60 5.39
C SER A 73 4.36 -10.42 6.81
N SER A 74 5.57 -10.91 7.04
CA SER A 74 6.29 -10.81 8.31
C SER A 74 7.54 -9.98 8.11
N TYR A 75 7.80 -9.07 9.04
CA TYR A 75 8.91 -8.14 9.02
C TYR A 75 9.96 -8.53 10.07
N GLY A 76 11.19 -8.01 9.91
CA GLY A 76 12.33 -8.36 10.76
C GLY A 76 12.23 -7.86 12.20
N ASP A 77 11.36 -6.89 12.46
CA ASP A 77 10.98 -6.40 13.79
C ASP A 77 9.95 -7.29 14.50
N GLY A 78 9.51 -8.38 13.86
CA GLY A 78 8.49 -9.28 14.37
C GLY A 78 7.05 -8.88 14.02
N SER A 79 6.85 -7.73 13.36
CA SER A 79 5.54 -7.28 12.93
C SER A 79 4.98 -8.17 11.82
N VAL A 80 3.67 -8.42 11.86
CA VAL A 80 2.97 -9.24 10.86
C VAL A 80 1.72 -8.52 10.36
N VAL A 81 1.57 -8.41 9.05
CA VAL A 81 0.37 -7.89 8.40
C VAL A 81 -0.40 -9.00 7.72
N GLU A 82 -1.73 -8.96 7.84
CA GLU A 82 -2.68 -9.92 7.24
C GLU A 82 -3.85 -9.16 6.59
N GLY A 83 -4.22 -9.57 5.39
CA GLY A 83 -5.26 -8.91 4.62
C GLY A 83 -5.63 -9.65 3.35
N THR A 84 -6.19 -8.91 2.39
CA THR A 84 -6.54 -9.43 1.06
C THR A 84 -5.90 -8.60 -0.04
N LEU A 85 -5.58 -9.21 -1.18
CA LEU A 85 -5.18 -8.49 -2.36
C LEU A 85 -6.38 -7.77 -2.99
N ALA A 86 -6.15 -6.54 -3.40
CA ALA A 86 -7.12 -5.70 -4.09
C ALA A 86 -6.44 -4.93 -5.22
N LEU A 87 -7.25 -4.38 -6.09
CA LEU A 87 -6.88 -3.47 -7.16
C LEU A 87 -7.27 -2.05 -6.76
N GLU A 88 -6.40 -1.08 -7.02
CA GLU A 88 -6.69 0.35 -6.84
C GLU A 88 -5.85 1.19 -7.82
N ARG A 89 -6.32 2.39 -8.14
CA ARG A 89 -5.56 3.39 -8.89
C ARG A 89 -4.84 4.34 -7.95
N PHE A 90 -3.52 4.36 -8.09
CA PHE A 90 -2.65 5.27 -7.35
C PHE A 90 -2.00 6.27 -8.29
N TRP A 91 -1.74 7.45 -7.76
CA TRP A 91 -1.08 8.53 -8.49
C TRP A 91 0.12 9.03 -7.68
N PHE A 92 1.19 9.40 -8.37
CA PHE A 92 2.34 10.07 -7.77
C PHE A 92 2.40 11.51 -8.26
N GLU A 93 2.63 12.46 -7.36
CA GLU A 93 2.98 13.82 -7.76
C GLU A 93 4.40 13.89 -8.31
N VAL A 94 4.58 14.73 -9.31
CA VAL A 94 5.86 15.05 -9.93
C VAL A 94 6.05 16.56 -9.90
N GLY A 95 6.87 17.03 -8.96
CA GLY A 95 7.21 18.45 -8.85
C GLY A 95 5.97 19.33 -8.68
N THR A 96 6.02 20.54 -9.22
CA THR A 96 4.99 21.57 -9.05
C THR A 96 3.76 21.39 -9.95
N ASP A 97 3.88 20.67 -11.08
CA ASP A 97 2.87 20.75 -12.15
C ASP A 97 2.48 19.40 -12.79
N GLY A 98 2.89 18.27 -12.21
CA GLY A 98 2.69 16.94 -12.82
C GLY A 98 2.11 15.89 -11.89
N THR A 99 1.30 14.98 -12.44
CA THR A 99 0.95 13.71 -11.79
C THR A 99 1.28 12.54 -12.71
N ILE A 100 2.09 11.59 -12.24
CA ILE A 100 2.23 10.29 -12.90
C ILE A 100 1.05 9.44 -12.48
N LYS A 101 0.22 9.14 -13.47
CA LYS A 101 -0.90 8.23 -13.30
C LYS A 101 -0.45 6.80 -13.52
N LEU A 102 -0.45 6.01 -12.45
CA LEU A 102 -0.26 4.58 -12.63
C LEU A 102 -1.56 3.95 -13.15
N PRO A 103 -1.46 2.84 -13.90
CA PRO A 103 -2.61 1.96 -14.13
C PRO A 103 -3.18 1.47 -12.79
N THR A 104 -4.30 0.75 -12.85
CA THR A 104 -4.78 -0.02 -11.70
C THR A 104 -3.71 -1.02 -11.27
N ILE A 105 -3.34 -1.01 -9.99
CA ILE A 105 -2.25 -1.84 -9.43
C ILE A 105 -2.80 -2.77 -8.37
N ALA A 106 -2.22 -3.97 -8.27
CA ALA A 106 -2.49 -4.86 -7.15
C ALA A 106 -1.72 -4.42 -5.89
N PHE A 107 -2.40 -4.40 -4.76
CA PHE A 107 -1.83 -4.10 -3.45
C PHE A 107 -2.53 -4.93 -2.36
N GLY A 108 -1.92 -5.03 -1.18
CA GLY A 108 -2.50 -5.63 0.01
C GLY A 108 -3.39 -4.63 0.75
N CYS A 109 -4.67 -4.94 0.86
CA CYS A 109 -5.62 -4.28 1.74
C CYS A 109 -5.56 -5.00 3.09
N VAL A 110 -4.81 -4.42 4.03
CA VAL A 110 -4.56 -5.02 5.35
C VAL A 110 -5.74 -4.75 6.25
N HIS A 111 -6.23 -5.79 6.93
CA HIS A 111 -7.35 -5.68 7.88
C HIS A 111 -6.90 -5.93 9.32
N LYS A 112 -5.78 -6.66 9.46
CA LYS A 112 -5.20 -7.01 10.74
C LYS A 112 -3.70 -6.81 10.66
N GLU A 113 -3.17 -6.07 11.60
CA GLU A 113 -1.74 -5.87 11.77
C GLU A 113 -1.40 -6.19 13.22
N ASN A 114 -0.55 -7.20 13.40
CA ASN A 114 0.01 -7.57 14.68
C ASN A 114 1.39 -6.91 14.75
N CYS A 115 1.43 -5.65 15.14
CA CYS A 115 2.64 -4.87 15.39
C CYS A 115 2.67 -4.47 16.87
N VAL A 116 3.87 -4.37 17.45
CA VAL A 116 4.09 -4.01 18.86
C VAL A 116 3.52 -2.61 19.18
N ASP A 117 3.48 -1.71 18.19
CA ASP A 117 3.04 -0.31 18.31
C ASP A 117 1.94 0.06 17.30
N PHE A 118 1.10 -0.89 16.88
CA PHE A 118 0.11 -0.66 15.83
C PHE A 118 -0.79 0.57 16.09
N GLU A 119 -1.25 0.77 17.33
CA GLU A 119 -2.12 1.89 17.68
C GLU A 119 -1.44 3.27 17.54
N ASN A 120 -0.11 3.32 17.59
CA ASN A 120 0.69 4.54 17.46
C ASN A 120 1.14 4.83 16.01
N LEU A 121 0.82 3.95 15.05
CA LEU A 121 1.18 4.14 13.65
C LEU A 121 0.35 5.27 13.03
N VAL A 122 0.98 6.43 12.82
CA VAL A 122 0.31 7.57 12.17
C VAL A 122 -0.03 7.27 10.69
N HIS A 123 0.82 6.47 10.03
CA HIS A 123 0.72 6.13 8.60
C HIS A 123 0.91 4.62 8.34
N PRO A 124 -0.15 3.80 8.50
CA PRO A 124 -0.08 2.34 8.41
C PRO A 124 -0.11 1.88 6.94
N SER A 125 0.96 2.18 6.20
CA SER A 125 1.11 1.75 4.82
C SER A 125 2.58 1.71 4.39
N LEU A 126 2.89 0.77 3.50
CA LEU A 126 4.26 0.46 3.09
C LEU A 126 4.32 -0.02 1.65
N VAL A 127 5.36 0.41 0.94
CA VAL A 127 5.63 0.08 -0.46
C VAL A 127 6.94 -0.67 -0.55
N GLY A 128 6.84 -1.99 -0.70
CA GLY A 128 7.97 -2.88 -0.93
C GLY A 128 8.57 -2.69 -2.33
N ILE A 129 9.87 -2.43 -2.38
CA ILE A 129 10.62 -2.25 -3.64
C ILE A 129 11.64 -3.35 -3.91
N ARG A 130 11.75 -4.37 -3.05
CA ARG A 130 12.51 -5.59 -3.35
C ARG A 130 11.94 -6.28 -4.60
N PRO A 131 12.77 -6.82 -5.51
CA PRO A 131 12.27 -7.60 -6.64
C PRO A 131 11.32 -8.72 -6.21
N GLY A 132 10.20 -8.89 -6.91
CA GLY A 132 9.20 -9.90 -6.59
C GLY A 132 7.85 -9.60 -7.24
N SER A 133 7.03 -10.64 -7.48
CA SER A 133 5.79 -10.54 -8.27
C SER A 133 4.77 -9.47 -7.79
N LEU A 134 4.80 -9.13 -6.50
CA LEU A 134 3.92 -8.12 -5.89
C LEU A 134 4.63 -6.78 -5.62
N SER A 135 5.90 -6.63 -5.98
CA SER A 135 6.66 -5.39 -5.73
C SER A 135 6.22 -4.26 -6.64
N LEU A 136 6.53 -3.01 -6.27
CA LEU A 136 6.29 -1.88 -7.17
C LEU A 136 7.05 -2.03 -8.48
N VAL A 137 8.32 -2.44 -8.41
CA VAL A 137 9.22 -2.47 -9.56
C VAL A 137 8.89 -3.60 -10.54
N SER A 138 8.42 -4.75 -10.06
CA SER A 138 8.10 -5.89 -10.94
C SER A 138 6.65 -5.85 -11.43
N HIS A 139 5.68 -5.58 -10.54
CA HIS A 139 4.26 -5.57 -10.93
C HIS A 139 3.91 -4.40 -11.84
N ASN A 140 4.50 -3.23 -11.59
CA ASN A 140 4.28 -2.02 -12.37
C ASN A 140 5.42 -1.75 -13.35
N GLY A 141 6.35 -2.71 -13.48
CA GLY A 141 7.63 -2.51 -14.16
C GLY A 141 7.51 -2.01 -15.58
N PHE A 142 6.51 -2.48 -16.33
CA PHE A 142 6.24 -1.98 -17.69
C PHE A 142 6.01 -0.46 -17.73
N PHE A 143 5.32 0.10 -16.74
CA PHE A 143 4.97 1.52 -16.67
C PHE A 143 6.12 2.40 -16.19
N ILE A 144 7.08 1.82 -15.47
CA ILE A 144 8.23 2.54 -14.91
C ILE A 144 9.56 2.09 -15.52
N ASN A 145 9.52 1.39 -16.66
CA ASN A 145 10.69 0.81 -17.33
C ASN A 145 11.58 -0.03 -16.39
N HIS A 146 10.95 -0.75 -15.45
CA HIS A 146 11.58 -1.60 -14.44
C HIS A 146 12.66 -0.90 -13.60
N LYS A 147 12.60 0.43 -13.48
CA LYS A 147 13.62 1.24 -12.80
C LYS A 147 12.96 2.09 -11.73
N PHE A 148 13.61 2.14 -10.57
CA PHE A 148 13.23 3.00 -9.47
C PHE A 148 14.52 3.52 -8.82
N ALA A 149 14.53 4.80 -8.46
CA ALA A 149 15.63 5.44 -7.76
C ALA A 149 15.06 6.31 -6.63
N TYR A 150 15.78 6.37 -5.52
CA TYR A 150 15.46 7.23 -4.38
C TYR A 150 16.75 7.89 -3.89
N SER A 151 16.62 9.09 -3.33
CA SER A 151 17.72 9.83 -2.71
C SER A 151 17.26 10.35 -1.37
N PHE A 152 17.97 10.01 -0.31
CA PHE A 152 17.70 10.56 1.01
C PHE A 152 18.44 11.89 1.16
N PRO A 153 17.76 12.96 1.59
CA PRO A 153 18.45 14.20 1.91
C PRO A 153 19.44 13.93 3.04
N LEU A 154 20.66 14.44 2.91
CA LEU A 154 21.63 14.41 3.99
C LEU A 154 21.08 15.25 5.15
N HIS A 155 20.85 14.62 6.29
CA HIS A 155 20.47 15.34 7.51
C HIS A 155 21.68 16.12 8.01
N ASN A 156 21.75 17.41 7.66
CA ASN A 156 22.80 18.28 8.16
C ASN A 156 22.48 18.60 9.64
N LYS A 157 23.19 17.96 10.58
CA LYS A 157 23.15 18.39 11.98
C LYS A 157 23.68 19.83 12.00
N LYS A 158 22.79 20.81 12.19
CA LYS A 158 23.24 22.10 12.71
C LYS A 158 23.79 21.80 14.11
N ASN A 159 25.11 21.82 14.22
CA ASN A 159 25.79 21.87 15.50
C ASN A 159 25.36 23.19 16.16
N ASN A 160 24.50 23.10 17.18
CA ASN A 160 24.32 24.16 18.16
C ASN A 160 25.40 24.01 19.22
#